data_AF-A0A846X5V3-F1
#
_entry.id   AF-A0A846X5V3-F1
#
_cell.length_a   1.000
_cell.length_b   1.000
_cell.length_c   1.000
_cell.angle_alpha   90.00
_cell.angle_beta   90.00
_cell.angle_gamma   90.00
#
_symmetry.space_group_name_H-M   'P 1'
#
loop_
_entity.id
_entity.type
_entity.pdbx_description
1 polymer ?
#
loop_
_entity_poly.entity_id
_entity_poly.type
_entity_poly.pdbx_seq_one_letter_code
_entity_poly.pdbx_strand_id
1 'polypeptide(L)'
;MISTFRPTLTVSESLFAEAVGVIDRSGADRLIDEIHQQSVGPGGRRAAGVRYTIRAVLVSALLCVMLKRPPTVAGILQLISDFTPKQLAEVGMDGQDLDPVRTSSRTEYARLHAFLARRLAPIDPDPDLPARRITNEEHQQIVRRRSREQKQASHHAAELLSKVANSLVAGSVLDRAPEGCAGDLVVDESIFDLATNMTGLGVASDKRRGATPFAKPYGRDRSNKVRTDGQKAALTKSGVGIGLTALTRIGEPNRMHGVAPVIIGIDVHPPTSGDAGAVLRALAHAKENGLTARKDGTRTRWPYLTVDMGYNSKRGFADSMVREQYAYVGRYPKHWIMIHDSLPATEGGRKPGPIMVAGDFYCPAITDIAEKVTVPPGREMLASKPPGFADHDRRLQRTLPLLMGRNSRPVHGVMQRGQPSDIRPKAPELVKTQLVCPAAFGRVRCPLRPESMDIHGDVPTLEPTWTADQYSCCDSPAITVGLSPDQLRMAQFGLTPGSWEHMVYFEAARALTEQRFSILKSRSVTGLSDLTSGPRRQPMIAITLALAVVVANLSAQRSHAERRPRGESINRRMRQLQADLGYPPTRTPPRT
;
A
#
# COMPACT_ATOMS: atom_id res chain seq x y z
N MET A 1 -34.05 17.63 -4.31
CA MET A 1 -34.72 18.84 -3.78
C MET A 1 -33.80 19.41 -2.71
N ILE A 2 -33.36 20.67 -2.82
CA ILE A 2 -32.53 21.31 -1.78
C ILE A 2 -33.51 22.04 -0.85
N SER A 3 -33.61 21.62 0.41
CA SER A 3 -34.40 22.31 1.43
C SER A 3 -33.69 23.58 1.89
N THR A 4 -34.44 24.52 2.44
CA THR A 4 -33.89 25.73 3.09
C THR A 4 -32.88 25.33 4.17
N PHE A 5 -31.69 25.92 4.11
CA PHE A 5 -30.64 25.71 5.10
C PHE A 5 -30.98 26.44 6.41
N ARG A 6 -30.92 25.74 7.55
CA ARG A 6 -31.10 26.30 8.90
C ARG A 6 -29.76 26.21 9.63
N PRO A 7 -29.42 27.14 10.53
CA PRO A 7 -28.18 27.03 11.32
C PRO A 7 -28.19 25.70 12.07
N THR A 8 -27.16 24.89 11.83
CA THR A 8 -27.13 23.51 12.32
C THR A 8 -26.21 23.29 13.52
N LEU A 9 -25.25 24.18 13.73
CA LEU A 9 -24.32 24.16 14.86
C LEU A 9 -23.53 25.49 14.93
N THR A 10 -22.78 25.66 16.01
CA THR A 10 -21.68 26.62 16.11
C THR A 10 -20.37 25.82 16.11
N VAL A 11 -19.47 26.12 15.18
CA VAL A 11 -18.15 25.45 15.12
C VAL A 11 -17.25 26.04 16.19
N SER A 12 -16.74 25.20 17.10
CA SER A 12 -15.81 25.67 18.13
C SER A 12 -14.51 26.20 17.52
N GLU A 13 -13.93 27.23 18.14
CA GLU A 13 -12.68 27.83 17.66
C GLU A 13 -11.53 26.81 17.61
N SER A 14 -11.44 25.91 18.59
CA SER A 14 -10.41 24.85 18.63
C SER A 14 -10.50 23.87 17.46
N LEU A 15 -11.71 23.45 17.10
CA LEU A 15 -11.94 22.50 16.01
C LEU A 15 -11.67 23.18 14.65
N PHE A 16 -12.09 24.44 14.52
CA PHE A 16 -11.82 25.25 13.34
C PHE A 16 -10.32 25.47 13.15
N ALA A 17 -9.60 25.89 14.19
CA ALA A 17 -8.16 26.13 14.16
C ALA A 17 -7.37 24.85 13.83
N GLU A 18 -7.80 23.68 14.32
CA GLU A 18 -7.20 22.41 13.92
C GLU A 18 -7.38 22.13 12.43
N ALA A 19 -8.59 22.32 11.90
CA ALA A 19 -8.87 22.11 10.48
C ALA A 19 -8.05 23.08 9.60
N VAL A 20 -8.01 24.37 9.97
CA VAL A 20 -7.18 25.37 9.30
C VAL A 20 -5.70 24.99 9.33
N GLY A 21 -5.18 24.63 10.51
CA GLY A 21 -3.77 24.26 10.66
C GLY A 21 -3.37 23.04 9.83
N VAL A 22 -4.27 22.07 9.62
CA VAL A 22 -4.03 20.96 8.69
C VAL A 22 -3.97 21.46 7.24
N ILE A 23 -4.94 22.27 6.81
CA ILE A 23 -4.98 22.78 5.44
C ILE A 23 -3.75 23.66 5.15
N ASP A 24 -3.34 24.49 6.10
CA ASP A 24 -2.11 25.30 5.97
C ASP A 24 -0.86 24.47 5.80
N ARG A 25 -0.66 23.44 6.65
CA ARG A 25 0.48 22.53 6.51
C ARG A 25 0.45 21.74 5.20
N SER A 26 -0.75 21.47 4.67
CA SER A 26 -0.91 20.77 3.40
C SER A 26 -0.58 21.64 2.17
N GLY A 27 -0.82 22.96 2.25
CA GLY A 27 -0.77 23.87 1.10
C GLY A 27 -1.73 23.52 -0.06
N ALA A 28 -2.68 22.61 0.16
CA ALA A 28 -3.52 22.06 -0.91
C ALA A 28 -4.49 23.11 -1.50
N ASP A 29 -4.91 24.10 -0.70
CA ASP A 29 -5.72 25.22 -1.17
C ASP A 29 -4.97 26.06 -2.21
N ARG A 30 -3.74 26.46 -1.87
CA ARG A 30 -2.86 27.23 -2.76
C ARG A 30 -2.51 26.44 -4.02
N LEU A 31 -2.19 25.15 -3.86
CA LEU A 31 -1.88 24.26 -4.98
C LEU A 31 -3.03 24.17 -6.00
N ILE A 32 -4.27 24.02 -5.54
CA ILE A 32 -5.45 23.98 -6.43
C ILE A 32 -5.63 25.32 -7.14
N ASP A 33 -5.49 26.44 -6.43
CA ASP A 33 -5.64 27.76 -7.04
C ASP A 33 -4.52 28.05 -8.05
N GLU A 34 -3.26 27.67 -7.78
CA GLU A 34 -2.13 27.77 -8.70
C GLU A 34 -2.35 26.95 -9.98
N ILE A 35 -2.73 25.68 -9.84
CA ILE A 35 -3.06 24.81 -10.98
C ILE A 35 -4.18 25.44 -11.82
N HIS A 36 -5.22 25.95 -11.16
CA HIS A 36 -6.32 26.59 -11.85
C HIS A 36 -5.86 27.85 -12.61
N GLN A 37 -5.07 28.72 -11.99
CA GLN A 37 -4.56 29.94 -12.62
C GLN A 37 -3.72 29.63 -13.87
N GLN A 38 -2.90 28.58 -13.83
CA GLN A 38 -2.10 28.14 -14.97
C GLN A 38 -2.96 27.59 -16.13
N SER A 39 -4.16 27.10 -15.83
CA SER A 39 -5.06 26.50 -16.82
C SER A 39 -6.00 27.50 -17.52
N VAL A 40 -6.15 28.71 -16.96
CA VAL A 40 -7.08 29.73 -17.50
C VAL A 40 -6.31 30.85 -18.20
N GLY A 41 -6.80 31.29 -19.35
CA GLY A 41 -6.28 32.47 -20.05
C GLY A 41 -6.63 33.78 -19.32
N PRO A 42 -6.02 34.90 -19.72
CA PRO A 42 -6.33 36.21 -19.15
C PRO A 42 -7.80 36.57 -19.42
N GLY A 43 -8.51 37.02 -18.38
CA GLY A 43 -9.89 37.52 -18.46
C GLY A 43 -10.92 36.67 -17.71
N GLY A 44 -12.15 37.19 -17.64
CA GLY A 44 -13.27 36.54 -16.97
C GLY A 44 -14.19 37.54 -16.26
N ARG A 45 -15.50 37.34 -16.36
CA ARG A 45 -16.48 38.18 -15.68
C ARG A 45 -16.37 37.93 -14.17
N ARG A 46 -16.23 38.99 -13.37
CA ARG A 46 -16.31 38.89 -11.90
C ARG A 46 -17.68 38.30 -11.52
N ALA A 47 -17.67 37.24 -10.73
CA ALA A 47 -18.90 36.62 -10.24
C ALA A 47 -19.64 37.61 -9.31
N ALA A 48 -20.94 37.78 -9.52
CA ALA A 48 -21.80 38.66 -8.72
C ALA A 48 -22.46 37.86 -7.57
N GLY A 49 -22.31 38.29 -6.31
CA GLY A 49 -22.79 37.61 -5.07
C GLY A 49 -21.65 36.95 -4.27
N VAL A 50 -21.95 35.92 -3.47
CA VAL A 50 -20.97 35.21 -2.62
C VAL A 50 -19.78 34.70 -3.44
N ARG A 51 -18.56 34.92 -2.94
CA ARG A 51 -17.27 34.55 -3.52
C ARG A 51 -16.61 33.47 -2.65
N TYR A 52 -16.77 32.22 -3.05
CA TYR A 52 -16.13 31.10 -2.36
C TYR A 52 -14.63 31.02 -2.63
N THR A 53 -13.88 30.50 -1.66
CA THR A 53 -12.45 30.16 -1.78
C THR A 53 -12.26 28.65 -1.68
N ILE A 54 -11.17 28.12 -2.25
CA ILE A 54 -10.83 26.70 -2.06
C ILE A 54 -10.51 26.40 -0.61
N ARG A 55 -9.84 27.34 0.08
CA ARG A 55 -9.57 27.26 1.52
C ARG A 55 -10.84 27.03 2.33
N ALA A 56 -11.88 27.83 2.13
CA ALA A 56 -13.16 27.67 2.82
C ALA A 56 -13.81 26.31 2.53
N VAL A 57 -13.73 25.84 1.28
CA VAL A 57 -14.24 24.52 0.87
C VAL A 57 -13.49 23.40 1.59
N LEU A 58 -12.16 23.41 1.59
CA LEU A 58 -11.35 22.34 2.18
C LEU A 58 -11.48 22.30 3.70
N VAL A 59 -11.44 23.46 4.37
CA VAL A 59 -11.66 23.56 5.82
C VAL A 59 -13.06 23.04 6.18
N SER A 60 -14.08 23.46 5.44
CA SER A 60 -15.46 23.01 5.68
C SER A 60 -15.67 21.53 5.38
N ALA A 61 -15.04 21.00 4.34
CA ALA A 61 -15.09 19.58 4.01
C ALA A 61 -14.39 18.74 5.09
N LEU A 62 -13.25 19.19 5.60
CA LEU A 62 -12.54 18.53 6.69
C LEU A 62 -13.37 18.54 7.97
N LEU A 63 -13.95 19.69 8.32
CA LEU A 63 -14.84 19.80 9.48
C LEU A 63 -16.08 18.92 9.33
N CYS A 64 -16.66 18.78 8.14
CA CYS A 64 -17.73 17.81 7.89
C CYS A 64 -17.30 16.39 8.34
N VAL A 65 -16.11 15.95 7.92
CA VAL A 65 -15.58 14.62 8.30
C VAL A 65 -15.31 14.53 9.81
N MET A 66 -14.68 15.54 10.42
CA MET A 66 -14.40 15.57 11.87
C MET A 66 -15.69 15.51 12.72
N LEU A 67 -16.75 16.15 12.22
CA LEU A 67 -18.10 16.17 12.79
C LEU A 67 -18.94 14.96 12.38
N LYS A 68 -18.37 13.99 11.63
CA LYS A 68 -19.04 12.79 11.11
C LYS A 68 -20.29 13.10 10.27
N ARG A 69 -20.27 14.25 9.59
CA ARG A 69 -21.29 14.67 8.63
C ARG A 69 -20.82 14.32 7.21
N PRO A 70 -21.73 13.91 6.30
CA PRO A 70 -21.36 13.65 4.91
C PRO A 70 -20.77 14.91 4.25
N PRO A 71 -19.53 14.86 3.72
CA PRO A 71 -18.87 16.01 3.07
C PRO A 71 -19.40 16.23 1.64
N THR A 72 -20.72 16.35 1.52
CA THR A 72 -21.39 16.70 0.26
C THR A 72 -21.23 18.20 -0.03
N VAL A 73 -21.40 18.61 -1.29
CA VAL A 73 -21.37 20.05 -1.65
C VAL A 73 -22.40 20.85 -0.85
N ALA A 74 -23.57 20.27 -0.56
CA ALA A 74 -24.59 20.90 0.28
C ALA A 74 -24.14 21.02 1.74
N GLY A 75 -23.51 19.98 2.29
CA GLY A 75 -22.96 20.00 3.65
C GLY A 75 -21.83 21.02 3.80
N ILE A 76 -20.94 21.12 2.81
CA ILE A 76 -19.88 22.12 2.74
C ILE A 76 -20.49 23.53 2.72
N LEU A 77 -21.47 23.79 1.85
CA LEU A 77 -22.14 25.08 1.76
C LEU A 77 -22.82 25.48 3.08
N GLN A 78 -23.55 24.55 3.70
CA GLN A 78 -24.18 24.76 4.99
C GLN A 78 -23.14 25.15 6.05
N LEU A 79 -22.01 24.44 6.09
CA LEU A 79 -21.00 24.68 7.11
C LEU A 79 -20.27 26.02 6.93
N ILE A 80 -20.01 26.43 5.67
CA ILE A 80 -19.49 27.77 5.37
C ILE A 80 -20.44 28.84 5.93
N SER A 81 -21.75 28.65 5.81
CA SER A 81 -22.76 29.59 6.32
C SER A 81 -22.94 29.57 7.85
N ASP A 82 -22.27 28.65 8.55
CA ASP A 82 -22.26 28.54 10.01
C ASP A 82 -20.97 29.15 10.61
N PHE A 83 -20.04 29.66 9.79
CA PHE A 83 -18.82 30.32 10.25
C PHE A 83 -19.09 31.73 10.80
N THR A 84 -18.37 32.07 11.86
CA THR A 84 -18.34 33.44 12.40
C THR A 84 -17.60 34.40 11.45
N PRO A 85 -17.79 35.73 11.57
CA PRO A 85 -17.04 36.70 10.76
C PRO A 85 -15.51 36.52 10.84
N LYS A 86 -14.98 36.20 12.02
CA LYS A 86 -13.55 35.92 12.20
C LYS A 86 -13.09 34.68 11.43
N GLN A 87 -13.87 33.60 11.51
CA GLN A 87 -13.61 32.36 10.78
C GLN A 87 -13.70 32.57 9.26
N LEU A 88 -14.65 33.39 8.79
CA LEU A 88 -14.76 33.77 7.38
C LEU A 88 -13.52 34.54 6.89
N ALA A 89 -13.03 35.48 7.69
CA ALA A 89 -11.79 36.21 7.35
C ALA A 89 -10.59 35.25 7.21
N GLU A 90 -10.46 34.28 8.10
CA GLU A 90 -9.35 33.31 8.11
C GLU A 90 -9.35 32.35 6.89
N VAL A 91 -10.52 32.12 6.28
CA VAL A 91 -10.64 31.35 5.03
C VAL A 91 -10.69 32.21 3.78
N GLY A 92 -10.44 33.53 3.90
CA GLY A 92 -10.40 34.47 2.77
C GLY A 92 -11.77 34.88 2.25
N MET A 93 -12.81 34.81 3.10
CA MET A 93 -14.18 35.22 2.80
C MET A 93 -14.63 36.42 3.64
N ASP A 94 -13.70 37.29 4.04
CA ASP A 94 -13.97 38.47 4.86
C ASP A 94 -15.04 39.40 4.25
N GLY A 95 -15.87 40.00 5.11
CA GLY A 95 -16.89 40.97 4.74
C GLY A 95 -18.02 40.46 3.84
N GLN A 96 -18.15 39.14 3.64
CA GLN A 96 -19.20 38.56 2.79
C GLN A 96 -20.50 38.35 3.55
N ASP A 97 -21.61 38.76 2.93
CA ASP A 97 -22.96 38.40 3.36
C ASP A 97 -23.31 36.98 2.89
N LEU A 98 -23.60 36.09 3.85
CA LEU A 98 -23.98 34.70 3.62
C LEU A 98 -25.48 34.42 3.83
N ASP A 99 -26.29 35.44 4.12
CA ASP A 99 -27.76 35.31 4.17
C ASP A 99 -28.35 34.68 2.90
N PRO A 100 -27.84 34.94 1.67
CA PRO A 100 -28.30 34.27 0.46
C PRO A 100 -28.19 32.74 0.51
N VAL A 101 -27.28 32.18 1.30
CA VAL A 101 -27.18 30.72 1.46
C VAL A 101 -28.45 30.16 2.11
N ARG A 102 -29.09 30.93 2.99
CA ARG A 102 -30.30 30.53 3.72
C ARG A 102 -31.57 30.93 2.99
N THR A 103 -31.61 32.13 2.41
CA THR A 103 -32.80 32.66 1.73
C THR A 103 -32.92 32.14 0.29
N SER A 104 -31.80 31.83 -0.37
CA SER A 104 -31.71 31.41 -1.78
C SER A 104 -30.85 30.16 -1.96
N SER A 105 -31.00 29.17 -1.06
CA SER A 105 -30.14 27.97 -0.95
C SER A 105 -29.89 27.23 -2.28
N ARG A 106 -30.89 27.13 -3.15
CA ARG A 106 -30.75 26.46 -4.47
C ARG A 106 -29.81 27.21 -5.40
N THR A 107 -29.90 28.54 -5.42
CA THR A 107 -29.04 29.42 -6.23
C THR A 107 -27.60 29.37 -5.73
N GLU A 108 -27.41 29.45 -4.42
CA GLU A 108 -26.07 29.39 -3.83
C GLU A 108 -25.43 28.01 -3.94
N TYR A 109 -26.20 26.92 -3.85
CA TYR A 109 -25.71 25.59 -4.18
C TYR A 109 -25.23 25.51 -5.64
N ALA A 110 -26.02 26.00 -6.59
CA ALA A 110 -25.64 25.99 -8.00
C ALA A 110 -24.37 26.82 -8.24
N ARG A 111 -24.23 27.96 -7.54
CA ARG A 111 -23.05 28.81 -7.58
C ARG A 111 -21.81 28.10 -7.03
N LEU A 112 -21.88 27.52 -5.83
CA LEU A 112 -20.76 26.78 -5.25
C LEU A 112 -20.37 25.60 -6.14
N HIS A 113 -21.35 24.86 -6.64
CA HIS A 113 -21.11 23.74 -7.55
C HIS A 113 -20.41 24.20 -8.83
N ALA A 114 -20.84 25.31 -9.44
CA ALA A 114 -20.19 25.87 -10.63
C ALA A 114 -18.77 26.40 -10.33
N PHE A 115 -18.55 26.98 -9.15
CA PHE A 115 -17.23 27.37 -8.68
C PHE A 115 -16.29 26.16 -8.59
N LEU A 116 -16.72 25.09 -7.91
CA LEU A 116 -15.95 23.85 -7.77
C LEU A 116 -15.69 23.17 -9.12
N ALA A 117 -16.70 23.08 -9.99
CA ALA A 117 -16.55 22.48 -11.30
C ALA A 117 -15.48 23.19 -12.14
N ARG A 118 -15.41 24.53 -12.07
CA ARG A 118 -14.36 25.30 -12.76
C ARG A 118 -12.98 25.15 -12.11
N ARG A 119 -12.92 25.22 -10.78
CA ARG A 119 -11.65 25.15 -10.05
C ARG A 119 -10.99 23.77 -10.14
N LEU A 120 -11.79 22.70 -10.16
CA LEU A 120 -11.29 21.33 -10.18
C LEU A 120 -11.19 20.72 -11.59
N ALA A 121 -11.68 21.41 -12.63
CA ALA A 121 -11.59 20.92 -14.01
C ALA A 121 -10.16 20.54 -14.45
N PRO A 122 -9.09 21.30 -14.11
CA PRO A 122 -7.73 20.96 -14.53
C PRO A 122 -7.17 19.69 -13.88
N ILE A 123 -7.78 19.25 -12.77
CA ILE A 123 -7.39 18.04 -12.05
C ILE A 123 -8.46 16.94 -12.16
N ASP A 124 -9.45 17.09 -13.06
CA ASP A 124 -10.40 16.02 -13.40
C ASP A 124 -9.81 15.17 -14.52
N PRO A 125 -9.47 13.89 -14.30
CA PRO A 125 -8.92 13.03 -15.34
C PRO A 125 -9.94 12.67 -16.42
N ASP A 126 -11.23 12.78 -16.12
CA ASP A 126 -12.32 12.30 -16.97
C ASP A 126 -13.39 13.39 -17.20
N PRO A 127 -13.02 14.60 -17.67
CA PRO A 127 -13.96 15.71 -17.78
C PRO A 127 -15.01 15.48 -18.88
N ASP A 128 -14.64 14.74 -19.93
CA ASP A 128 -15.47 14.33 -21.06
C ASP A 128 -16.51 13.27 -20.69
N LEU A 129 -16.24 12.43 -19.69
CA LEU A 129 -17.19 11.40 -19.26
C LEU A 129 -18.30 12.03 -18.41
N PRO A 130 -19.59 11.72 -18.65
CA PRO A 130 -20.67 12.34 -17.92
C PRO A 130 -20.83 11.72 -16.53
N ALA A 131 -21.05 12.55 -15.50
CA ALA A 131 -21.32 12.11 -14.12
C ALA A 131 -22.77 11.60 -13.93
N ARG A 132 -23.18 10.64 -14.77
CA ARG A 132 -24.50 9.98 -14.77
C ARG A 132 -24.33 8.53 -15.22
N ARG A 133 -25.35 7.69 -15.01
CA ARG A 133 -25.33 6.30 -15.47
C ARG A 133 -25.40 6.27 -17.01
N ILE A 134 -24.41 5.66 -17.64
CA ILE A 134 -24.35 5.34 -19.07
C ILE A 134 -24.03 3.85 -19.24
N THR A 135 -24.22 3.29 -20.44
CA THR A 135 -23.86 1.88 -20.70
C THR A 135 -22.34 1.70 -20.73
N ASN A 136 -21.86 0.48 -20.50
CA ASN A 136 -20.45 0.17 -20.67
C ASN A 136 -19.98 0.40 -22.10
N GLU A 137 -20.84 0.13 -23.09
CA GLU A 137 -20.55 0.41 -24.50
C GLU A 137 -20.36 1.90 -24.78
N GLU A 138 -21.31 2.76 -24.36
CA GLU A 138 -21.23 4.21 -24.55
C GLU A 138 -19.96 4.78 -23.88
N HIS A 139 -19.66 4.34 -22.66
CA HIS A 139 -18.42 4.71 -21.97
C HIS A 139 -17.17 4.33 -22.77
N GLN A 140 -17.10 3.09 -23.27
CA GLN A 140 -15.96 2.62 -24.07
C GLN A 140 -15.82 3.41 -25.37
N GLN A 141 -16.92 3.79 -26.02
CA GLN A 141 -16.90 4.62 -27.22
C GLN A 141 -16.29 5.99 -26.95
N ILE A 142 -16.69 6.67 -25.85
CA ILE A 142 -16.11 7.97 -25.47
C ILE A 142 -14.60 7.83 -25.22
N VAL A 143 -14.18 6.86 -24.39
CA VAL A 143 -12.76 6.64 -24.07
C VAL A 143 -11.93 6.30 -25.32
N ARG A 144 -12.46 5.48 -26.23
CA ARG A 144 -11.76 5.10 -27.48
C ARG A 144 -11.58 6.28 -28.43
N ARG A 145 -12.52 7.22 -28.45
CA ARG A 145 -12.45 8.44 -29.27
C ARG A 145 -11.44 9.47 -28.76
N ARG A 146 -10.87 9.28 -27.56
CA ARG A 146 -9.86 10.21 -27.03
C ARG A 146 -8.64 10.29 -27.95
N SER A 147 -8.29 11.50 -28.35
CA SER A 147 -7.03 11.80 -29.04
C SER A 147 -5.83 11.49 -28.15
N ARG A 148 -4.62 11.52 -28.71
CA ARG A 148 -3.38 11.33 -27.93
C ARG A 148 -3.21 12.45 -26.91
N GLU A 149 -3.50 13.69 -27.30
CA GLU A 149 -3.44 14.87 -26.45
C GLU A 149 -4.43 14.76 -25.29
N GLN A 150 -5.67 14.30 -25.55
CA GLN A 150 -6.67 14.08 -24.50
C GLN A 150 -6.25 12.98 -23.51
N LYS A 151 -5.59 11.92 -23.98
CA LYS A 151 -5.03 10.88 -23.10
C LYS A 151 -3.89 11.40 -22.23
N GLN A 152 -3.01 12.23 -22.79
CA GLN A 152 -1.93 12.87 -22.04
C GLN A 152 -2.47 13.86 -21.01
N ALA A 153 -3.43 14.70 -21.37
CA ALA A 153 -4.10 15.62 -20.44
C ALA A 153 -4.81 14.88 -19.30
N SER A 154 -5.48 13.76 -19.60
CA SER A 154 -6.11 12.89 -18.60
C SER A 154 -5.09 12.31 -17.61
N HIS A 155 -3.93 11.83 -18.11
CA HIS A 155 -2.85 11.34 -17.25
C HIS A 155 -2.27 12.44 -16.36
N HIS A 156 -1.99 13.61 -16.94
CA HIS A 156 -1.47 14.75 -16.20
C HIS A 156 -2.44 15.25 -15.12
N ALA A 157 -3.74 15.35 -15.43
CA ALA A 157 -4.76 15.68 -14.46
C ALA A 157 -4.83 14.67 -13.31
N ALA A 158 -4.62 13.37 -13.59
CA ALA A 158 -4.57 12.34 -12.56
C ALA A 158 -3.34 12.49 -11.64
N GLU A 159 -2.18 12.84 -12.18
CA GLU A 159 -0.97 13.15 -11.40
C GLU A 159 -1.18 14.36 -10.48
N LEU A 160 -1.76 15.44 -11.03
CA LEU A 160 -2.08 16.64 -10.26
C LEU A 160 -3.09 16.35 -9.13
N LEU A 161 -4.13 15.56 -9.43
CA LEU A 161 -5.10 15.16 -8.42
C LEU A 161 -4.46 14.30 -7.32
N SER A 162 -3.59 13.36 -7.71
CA SER A 162 -2.83 12.53 -6.76
C SER A 162 -1.94 13.39 -5.86
N LYS A 163 -1.27 14.40 -6.43
CA LYS A 163 -0.46 15.38 -5.68
C LYS A 163 -1.29 16.16 -4.69
N VAL A 164 -2.46 16.68 -5.08
CA VAL A 164 -3.39 17.39 -4.18
C VAL A 164 -3.85 16.49 -3.03
N ALA A 165 -4.29 15.26 -3.34
CA ALA A 165 -4.76 14.31 -2.33
C ALA A 165 -3.66 13.95 -1.33
N ASN A 166 -2.43 13.70 -1.79
CA ASN A 166 -1.31 13.36 -0.92
C ASN A 166 -0.77 14.57 -0.14
N SER A 167 -0.90 15.79 -0.67
CA SER A 167 -0.58 17.02 0.08
C SER A 167 -1.48 17.18 1.31
N LEU A 168 -2.79 16.91 1.16
CA LEU A 168 -3.74 16.86 2.29
C LEU A 168 -3.33 15.82 3.33
N VAL A 169 -3.00 14.59 2.89
CA VAL A 169 -2.53 13.52 3.79
C VAL A 169 -1.28 13.97 4.55
N ALA A 170 -0.30 14.56 3.85
CA ALA A 170 0.93 15.06 4.46
C ALA A 170 0.67 16.14 5.53
N GLY A 171 -0.29 17.05 5.32
CA GLY A 171 -0.67 18.07 6.30
C GLY A 171 -1.20 17.53 7.64
N SER A 172 -1.64 16.27 7.67
CA SER A 172 -2.12 15.58 8.88
C SER A 172 -1.02 14.89 9.70
N VAL A 173 0.17 14.71 9.14
CA VAL A 173 1.29 14.03 9.82
C VAL A 173 2.09 15.07 10.61
N LEU A 174 2.02 15.02 11.94
CA LEU A 174 2.65 16.02 12.81
C LEU A 174 4.17 15.79 12.90
N ASP A 175 4.56 14.54 13.14
CA ASP A 175 5.95 14.14 13.15
C ASP A 175 6.28 13.37 11.87
N ARG A 176 7.12 13.98 11.02
CA ARG A 176 7.52 13.43 9.73
C ARG A 176 8.52 12.27 9.86
N ALA A 177 9.34 12.27 10.90
CA ALA A 177 10.40 11.29 11.12
C ALA A 177 10.52 10.92 12.62
N PRO A 178 9.50 10.26 13.19
CA PRO A 178 9.51 9.91 14.61
C PRO A 178 10.64 8.94 14.95
N GLU A 179 11.19 9.08 16.15
CA GLU A 179 12.16 8.14 16.70
C GLU A 179 11.60 6.72 16.71
N GLY A 180 12.44 5.73 16.40
CA GLY A 180 12.01 4.33 16.31
C GLY A 180 11.33 3.95 15.00
N CYS A 181 11.24 4.87 14.03
CA CYS A 181 10.92 4.53 12.64
C CYS A 181 12.19 4.27 11.83
N ALA A 182 12.16 3.26 10.95
CA ALA A 182 13.23 2.94 10.01
C ALA A 182 12.73 2.88 8.55
N GLY A 183 11.53 3.41 8.32
CA GLY A 183 10.83 3.38 7.05
C GLY A 183 10.11 2.09 6.72
N ASP A 184 9.89 1.22 7.71
CA ASP A 184 9.00 0.07 7.60
C ASP A 184 7.55 0.53 7.34
N LEU A 185 6.92 -0.08 6.34
CA LEU A 185 5.58 0.27 5.87
C LEU A 185 4.67 -0.96 5.83
N VAL A 186 3.37 -0.70 5.90
CA VAL A 186 2.35 -1.69 5.57
C VAL A 186 1.42 -1.11 4.51
N VAL A 187 1.05 -1.93 3.54
CA VAL A 187 0.22 -1.53 2.41
C VAL A 187 -0.96 -2.46 2.27
N ASP A 188 -2.12 -1.87 2.03
CA ASP A 188 -3.36 -2.60 1.72
C ASP A 188 -4.32 -1.68 0.95
N GLU A 189 -5.37 -2.26 0.37
CA GLU A 189 -6.40 -1.57 -0.40
C GLU A 189 -7.77 -1.70 0.28
N SER A 190 -8.46 -0.58 0.45
CA SER A 190 -9.86 -0.56 0.85
C SER A 190 -10.77 -0.13 -0.28
N ILE A 191 -11.85 -0.89 -0.52
CA ILE A 191 -12.86 -0.54 -1.53
C ILE A 191 -13.99 0.28 -0.90
N PHE A 192 -14.30 1.44 -1.47
CA PHE A 192 -15.45 2.27 -1.10
C PHE A 192 -16.57 2.14 -2.13
N ASP A 193 -17.77 1.81 -1.66
CA ASP A 193 -18.94 1.66 -2.52
C ASP A 193 -19.52 3.02 -2.92
N LEU A 194 -19.75 3.20 -4.21
CA LEU A 194 -20.38 4.39 -4.81
C LEU A 194 -21.82 4.10 -5.25
N ALA A 195 -22.11 2.83 -5.51
CA ALA A 195 -23.46 2.32 -5.68
C ALA A 195 -23.51 0.85 -5.27
N THR A 196 -24.58 0.46 -4.58
CA THR A 196 -24.92 -0.95 -4.36
C THR A 196 -25.31 -1.61 -5.68
N ASN A 197 -25.11 -2.92 -5.78
CA ASN A 197 -25.55 -3.64 -6.97
C ASN A 197 -27.08 -3.57 -7.09
N MET A 198 -27.56 -2.93 -8.15
CA MET A 198 -28.97 -2.80 -8.50
C MET A 198 -29.21 -3.45 -9.86
N THR A 199 -30.46 -3.85 -10.13
CA THR A 199 -30.88 -4.38 -11.43
C THR A 199 -30.43 -3.43 -12.56
N GLY A 200 -29.67 -3.97 -13.52
CA GLY A 200 -29.15 -3.23 -14.67
C GLY A 200 -27.72 -2.69 -14.54
N LEU A 201 -27.08 -2.76 -13.36
CA LEU A 201 -25.64 -2.51 -13.21
C LEU A 201 -24.83 -3.79 -13.50
N GLY A 202 -23.65 -3.66 -14.09
CA GLY A 202 -22.79 -4.81 -14.38
C GLY A 202 -21.61 -4.49 -15.29
N VAL A 203 -20.92 -5.53 -15.76
CA VAL A 203 -19.73 -5.40 -16.62
C VAL A 203 -19.99 -5.64 -18.11
N ALA A 204 -21.12 -6.23 -18.48
CA ALA A 204 -21.47 -6.47 -19.88
C ALA A 204 -21.78 -5.16 -20.62
N SER A 205 -21.64 -5.14 -21.95
CA SER A 205 -21.74 -3.93 -22.79
C SER A 205 -23.09 -3.21 -22.64
N ASP A 206 -24.18 -3.98 -22.59
CA ASP A 206 -25.57 -3.53 -22.43
C ASP A 206 -25.89 -3.06 -20.99
N LYS A 207 -25.05 -3.43 -20.02
CA LYS A 207 -25.23 -3.03 -18.62
C LYS A 207 -24.72 -1.62 -18.38
N ARG A 208 -25.33 -0.97 -17.39
CA ARG A 208 -24.99 0.40 -16.99
C ARG A 208 -23.85 0.41 -15.99
N ARG A 209 -23.03 1.45 -16.07
CA ARG A 209 -22.05 1.81 -15.04
C ARG A 209 -22.73 2.59 -13.90
N GLY A 210 -22.01 2.73 -12.78
CA GLY A 210 -22.39 3.71 -11.76
C GLY A 210 -22.33 5.15 -12.29
N ALA A 211 -22.89 6.11 -11.54
CA ALA A 211 -22.91 7.52 -11.94
C ALA A 211 -21.54 8.23 -11.83
N THR A 212 -20.53 7.54 -11.29
CA THR A 212 -19.15 8.02 -11.20
C THR A 212 -18.35 7.39 -12.35
N PRO A 213 -17.85 8.18 -13.32
CA PRO A 213 -17.17 7.64 -14.51
C PRO A 213 -16.02 6.69 -14.19
N PHE A 214 -15.15 7.13 -13.29
CA PHE A 214 -13.93 6.44 -12.87
C PHE A 214 -14.17 5.11 -12.13
N ALA A 215 -15.35 4.94 -11.53
CA ALA A 215 -15.67 3.77 -10.73
C ALA A 215 -15.82 2.52 -11.60
N LYS A 216 -15.51 1.35 -11.04
CA LYS A 216 -15.72 0.06 -11.72
C LYS A 216 -16.63 -0.86 -10.92
N PRO A 217 -17.43 -1.69 -11.60
CA PRO A 217 -18.08 -2.82 -10.96
C PRO A 217 -17.04 -3.77 -10.36
N TYR A 218 -17.32 -4.29 -9.17
CA TYR A 218 -16.53 -5.33 -8.55
C TYR A 218 -17.44 -6.36 -7.86
N GLY A 219 -16.93 -7.58 -7.75
CA GLY A 219 -17.50 -8.66 -6.94
C GLY A 219 -16.44 -9.25 -6.02
N ARG A 220 -16.84 -9.71 -4.85
CA ARG A 220 -16.03 -10.54 -3.96
C ARG A 220 -16.67 -11.91 -3.90
N ASP A 221 -15.87 -12.96 -4.11
CA ASP A 221 -16.32 -14.33 -3.92
C ASP A 221 -16.19 -14.78 -2.45
N ARG A 222 -16.57 -16.03 -2.16
CA ARG A 222 -16.45 -16.63 -0.81
C ARG A 222 -15.02 -16.67 -0.27
N SER A 223 -14.01 -16.54 -1.14
CA SER A 223 -12.60 -16.44 -0.75
C SER A 223 -12.15 -14.98 -0.56
N ASN A 224 -13.09 -14.03 -0.51
CA ASN A 224 -12.86 -12.58 -0.48
C ASN A 224 -12.02 -12.04 -1.65
N LYS A 225 -11.84 -12.80 -2.73
CA LYS A 225 -11.07 -12.36 -3.89
C LYS A 225 -11.90 -11.33 -4.68
N VAL A 226 -11.30 -10.17 -4.92
CA VAL A 226 -11.90 -9.11 -5.74
C VAL A 226 -11.84 -9.50 -7.22
N ARG A 227 -12.99 -9.48 -7.88
CA ARG A 227 -13.19 -9.76 -9.31
C ARG A 227 -13.80 -8.54 -9.99
N THR A 228 -13.25 -8.17 -11.14
CA THR A 228 -13.71 -7.02 -11.95
C THR A 228 -14.02 -7.42 -13.40
N ASP A 229 -13.89 -8.71 -13.73
CA ASP A 229 -13.88 -9.27 -15.08
C ASP A 229 -15.19 -9.95 -15.49
N GLY A 230 -16.18 -10.01 -14.60
CA GLY A 230 -17.51 -10.59 -14.91
C GLY A 230 -17.59 -12.11 -14.92
N GLN A 231 -16.53 -12.82 -14.52
CA GLN A 231 -16.58 -14.28 -14.47
C GLN A 231 -17.65 -14.76 -13.47
N LYS A 232 -18.41 -15.79 -13.87
CA LYS A 232 -19.44 -16.41 -13.02
C LYS A 232 -18.80 -16.99 -11.77
N ALA A 233 -19.08 -16.39 -10.62
CA ALA A 233 -18.72 -16.89 -9.30
C ALA A 233 -19.87 -16.62 -8.33
N ALA A 234 -20.00 -17.45 -7.30
CA ALA A 234 -20.91 -17.16 -6.20
C ALA A 234 -20.36 -15.96 -5.41
N LEU A 235 -20.86 -14.77 -5.70
CA LEU A 235 -20.45 -13.53 -5.08
C LEU A 235 -21.10 -13.37 -3.70
N THR A 236 -20.30 -12.97 -2.72
CA THR A 236 -20.75 -12.64 -1.34
C THR A 236 -21.00 -11.14 -1.20
N LYS A 237 -20.25 -10.32 -1.93
CA LYS A 237 -20.44 -8.86 -2.01
C LYS A 237 -20.23 -8.41 -3.44
N SER A 238 -20.99 -7.42 -3.90
CA SER A 238 -20.78 -6.80 -5.21
C SER A 238 -21.36 -5.40 -5.27
N GLY A 239 -20.81 -4.56 -6.15
CA GLY A 239 -21.23 -3.18 -6.29
C GLY A 239 -20.39 -2.42 -7.32
N VAL A 240 -20.55 -1.11 -7.36
CA VAL A 240 -19.68 -0.20 -8.11
C VAL A 240 -18.90 0.63 -7.11
N GLY A 241 -17.58 0.60 -7.20
CA GLY A 241 -16.72 1.25 -6.22
C GLY A 241 -15.40 1.74 -6.77
N ILE A 242 -14.58 2.22 -5.85
CA ILE A 242 -13.20 2.65 -6.04
C ILE A 242 -12.31 2.02 -4.98
N GLY A 243 -11.08 1.72 -5.33
CA GLY A 243 -10.02 1.31 -4.42
C GLY A 243 -9.26 2.52 -3.87
N LEU A 244 -8.90 2.44 -2.60
CA LEU A 244 -7.95 3.31 -1.93
C LEU A 244 -6.79 2.45 -1.45
N THR A 245 -5.67 2.49 -2.17
CA THR A 245 -4.41 1.93 -1.68
C THR A 245 -3.79 2.93 -0.70
N ALA A 246 -3.43 2.47 0.49
CA ALA A 246 -2.86 3.32 1.54
C ALA A 246 -1.57 2.73 2.09
N LEU A 247 -0.53 3.57 2.22
CA LEU A 247 0.72 3.22 2.89
C LEU A 247 0.68 3.72 4.33
N THR A 248 0.75 2.80 5.28
CA THR A 248 0.80 3.11 6.71
C THR A 248 2.24 2.99 7.19
N ARG A 249 2.76 4.06 7.81
CA ARG A 249 4.05 4.06 8.52
C ARG A 249 3.91 3.32 9.84
N ILE A 250 4.87 2.46 10.15
CA ILE A 250 4.96 1.74 11.43
C ILE A 250 6.36 1.89 12.02
N GLY A 251 6.53 1.48 13.28
CA GLY A 251 7.83 1.46 13.93
C GLY A 251 8.72 0.32 13.40
N GLU A 252 9.97 0.32 13.81
CA GLU A 252 10.90 -0.77 13.52
C GLU A 252 10.36 -2.14 14.00
N PRO A 253 10.82 -3.28 13.44
CA PRO A 253 10.17 -4.57 13.68
C PRO A 253 10.06 -5.00 15.14
N ASN A 254 11.02 -4.61 15.98
CA ASN A 254 10.99 -4.95 17.40
C ASN A 254 10.19 -3.96 18.26
N ARG A 255 9.78 -2.83 17.68
CA ARG A 255 9.04 -1.72 18.31
C ARG A 255 7.97 -1.14 17.39
N MET A 256 7.19 -2.03 16.76
CA MET A 256 6.23 -1.66 15.73
C MET A 256 5.18 -0.65 16.22
N HIS A 257 4.82 -0.70 17.50
CA HIS A 257 3.85 0.20 18.14
C HIS A 257 4.51 1.41 18.81
N GLY A 258 5.84 1.54 18.72
CA GLY A 258 6.61 2.65 19.28
C GLY A 258 6.34 4.00 18.60
N VAL A 259 5.69 4.00 17.44
CA VAL A 259 5.25 5.21 16.74
C VAL A 259 3.77 5.14 16.41
N ALA A 260 3.13 6.30 16.23
CA ALA A 260 1.74 6.36 15.79
C ALA A 260 1.60 5.78 14.36
N PRO A 261 0.71 4.79 14.15
CA PRO A 261 0.48 4.22 12.82
C PRO A 261 -0.38 5.19 12.00
N VAL A 262 0.27 5.97 11.14
CA VAL A 262 -0.34 6.99 10.27
C VAL A 262 -0.22 6.59 8.81
N ILE A 263 -1.25 6.89 8.03
CA ILE A 263 -1.21 6.76 6.57
C ILE A 263 -0.41 7.94 6.02
N ILE A 264 0.65 7.65 5.27
CA ILE A 264 1.61 8.65 4.76
C ILE A 264 1.55 8.85 3.25
N GLY A 265 0.78 8.02 2.55
CA GLY A 265 0.58 8.12 1.11
C GLY A 265 -0.63 7.30 0.68
N ILE A 266 -1.35 7.79 -0.32
CA ILE A 266 -2.54 7.14 -0.88
C ILE A 266 -2.58 7.20 -2.41
N ASP A 267 -3.29 6.25 -3.01
CA ASP A 267 -3.68 6.27 -4.41
C ASP A 267 -5.16 5.88 -4.53
N VAL A 268 -5.93 6.67 -5.29
CA VAL A 268 -7.35 6.44 -5.52
C VAL A 268 -7.53 5.93 -6.95
N HIS A 269 -7.92 4.66 -7.07
CA HIS A 269 -7.95 3.95 -8.34
C HIS A 269 -9.20 3.07 -8.47
N PRO A 270 -9.49 2.47 -9.64
CA PRO A 270 -10.54 1.46 -9.70
C PRO A 270 -10.22 0.27 -8.78
N PRO A 271 -11.22 -0.43 -8.21
CA PRO A 271 -10.98 -1.51 -7.26
C PRO A 271 -10.11 -2.62 -7.84
N THR A 272 -9.14 -3.10 -7.06
CA THR A 272 -8.27 -4.21 -7.47
C THR A 272 -8.12 -5.27 -6.37
N SER A 273 -7.31 -6.28 -6.64
CA SER A 273 -6.86 -7.27 -5.64
C SER A 273 -5.42 -6.98 -5.18
N GLY A 274 -4.95 -5.74 -5.38
CA GLY A 274 -3.56 -5.31 -5.23
C GLY A 274 -3.02 -4.75 -6.54
N ASP A 275 -2.65 -3.47 -6.54
CA ASP A 275 -2.06 -2.77 -7.68
C ASP A 275 -0.66 -2.27 -7.30
N ALA A 276 0.37 -2.83 -7.93
CA ALA A 276 1.76 -2.43 -7.70
C ALA A 276 2.00 -0.97 -8.09
N GLY A 277 1.39 -0.48 -9.17
CA GLY A 277 1.52 0.91 -9.61
C GLY A 277 0.91 1.88 -8.60
N ALA A 278 -0.22 1.51 -7.97
CA ALA A 278 -0.83 2.30 -6.91
C ALA A 278 0.10 2.41 -5.68
N VAL A 279 0.76 1.32 -5.28
CA VAL A 279 1.77 1.35 -4.21
C VAL A 279 2.92 2.28 -4.55
N LEU A 280 3.44 2.22 -5.77
CA LEU A 280 4.57 3.03 -6.20
C LEU A 280 4.23 4.52 -6.27
N ARG A 281 3.07 4.89 -6.81
CA ARG A 281 2.63 6.30 -6.86
C ARG A 281 2.48 6.88 -5.45
N ALA A 282 1.83 6.14 -4.57
CA ALA A 282 1.63 6.59 -3.20
C ALA A 282 2.94 6.60 -2.38
N LEU A 283 3.87 5.68 -2.65
CA LEU A 283 5.22 5.70 -2.10
C LEU A 283 6.03 6.90 -2.61
N ALA A 284 5.93 7.23 -3.89
CA ALA A 284 6.62 8.39 -4.48
C ALA A 284 6.18 9.67 -3.77
N HIS A 285 4.88 9.89 -3.59
CA HIS A 285 4.39 11.03 -2.82
C HIS A 285 4.80 10.99 -1.34
N ALA A 286 4.82 9.82 -0.70
CA ALA A 286 5.31 9.72 0.68
C ALA A 286 6.80 10.10 0.79
N LYS A 287 7.62 9.80 -0.23
CA LYS A 287 9.02 10.23 -0.31
C LYS A 287 9.16 11.73 -0.59
N GLU A 288 8.43 12.25 -1.58
CA GLU A 288 8.42 13.68 -1.93
C GLU A 288 8.02 14.55 -0.72
N ASN A 289 7.08 14.08 0.09
CA ASN A 289 6.65 14.77 1.31
C ASN A 289 7.56 14.51 2.53
N GLY A 290 8.60 13.68 2.40
CA GLY A 290 9.56 13.37 3.47
C GLY A 290 8.96 12.55 4.62
N LEU A 291 7.95 11.71 4.35
CA LEU A 291 7.17 11.01 5.40
C LEU A 291 7.59 9.56 5.63
N THR A 292 8.51 9.04 4.80
CA THR A 292 8.95 7.64 4.92
C THR A 292 9.87 7.39 6.11
N ALA A 293 10.49 8.42 6.70
CA ALA A 293 11.40 8.28 7.85
C ALA A 293 12.51 7.21 7.64
N ARG A 294 12.95 7.05 6.39
CA ARG A 294 14.02 6.14 6.02
C ARG A 294 15.37 6.70 6.49
N LYS A 295 16.22 5.82 7.02
CA LYS A 295 17.59 6.17 7.39
C LYS A 295 18.49 6.13 6.16
N ASP A 296 19.22 7.20 5.93
CA ASP A 296 20.19 7.27 4.83
C ASP A 296 21.42 6.41 5.13
N GLY A 297 22.00 5.82 4.08
CA GLY A 297 23.26 5.08 4.15
C GLY A 297 23.25 3.75 3.41
N THR A 298 24.40 3.38 2.84
CA THR A 298 24.55 2.13 2.07
C THR A 298 24.48 0.87 2.94
N ARG A 299 24.75 1.00 4.25
CA ARG A 299 24.72 -0.10 5.23
C ARG A 299 23.39 -0.24 5.97
N THR A 300 22.46 0.72 5.85
CA THR A 300 21.16 0.65 6.57
C THR A 300 20.29 -0.45 5.99
N ARG A 301 19.65 -1.26 6.85
CA ARG A 301 18.79 -2.37 6.40
C ARG A 301 17.73 -1.84 5.44
N TRP A 302 17.41 -2.61 4.40
CA TRP A 302 16.19 -2.34 3.64
C TRP A 302 14.97 -2.43 4.56
N PRO A 303 14.14 -1.38 4.65
CA PRO A 303 12.92 -1.42 5.44
C PRO A 303 11.99 -2.51 4.93
N TYR A 304 11.14 -3.04 5.81
CA TYR A 304 10.11 -3.97 5.40
C TYR A 304 8.91 -3.25 4.80
N LEU A 305 8.33 -3.86 3.78
CA LEU A 305 7.05 -3.43 3.22
C LEU A 305 6.08 -4.60 3.27
N THR A 306 5.17 -4.60 4.23
CA THR A 306 4.23 -5.71 4.43
C THR A 306 3.03 -5.52 3.52
N VAL A 307 2.66 -6.56 2.75
CA VAL A 307 1.53 -6.53 1.82
C VAL A 307 0.62 -7.74 1.95
N ASP A 308 -0.64 -7.61 1.50
CA ASP A 308 -1.48 -8.78 1.26
C ASP A 308 -0.92 -9.66 0.11
N MET A 309 -1.24 -10.96 0.16
CA MET A 309 -0.94 -11.98 -0.85
C MET A 309 -1.39 -11.56 -2.27
N GLY A 310 -2.43 -10.73 -2.36
CA GLY A 310 -2.92 -10.19 -3.62
C GLY A 310 -1.86 -9.41 -4.40
N TYR A 311 -1.01 -8.63 -3.73
CA TYR A 311 0.08 -7.85 -4.34
C TYR A 311 1.21 -8.74 -4.84
N ASN A 312 1.63 -9.70 -4.03
CA ASN A 312 2.68 -10.65 -4.37
C ASN A 312 2.36 -11.41 -5.68
N SER A 313 1.07 -11.68 -5.93
CA SER A 313 0.64 -12.35 -7.15
C SER A 313 0.80 -11.55 -8.45
N LYS A 314 1.05 -10.24 -8.36
CA LYS A 314 1.12 -9.33 -9.51
C LYS A 314 2.52 -9.32 -10.12
N ARG A 315 2.57 -9.41 -11.45
CA ARG A 315 3.82 -9.28 -12.21
C ARG A 315 4.45 -7.91 -11.95
N GLY A 316 5.77 -7.88 -11.78
CA GLY A 316 6.55 -6.66 -11.56
C GLY A 316 6.54 -6.11 -10.12
N PHE A 317 5.72 -6.64 -9.20
CA PHE A 317 5.71 -6.18 -7.81
C PHE A 317 7.07 -6.37 -7.12
N ALA A 318 7.59 -7.61 -7.13
CA ALA A 318 8.88 -7.93 -6.51
C ALA A 318 10.05 -7.16 -7.15
N ASP A 319 10.06 -7.02 -8.48
CA ASP A 319 11.04 -6.20 -9.23
C ASP A 319 11.04 -4.76 -8.73
N SER A 320 9.84 -4.19 -8.60
CA SER A 320 9.67 -2.82 -8.13
C SER A 320 10.15 -2.64 -6.69
N MET A 321 9.92 -3.63 -5.81
CA MET A 321 10.43 -3.57 -4.43
C MET A 321 11.96 -3.60 -4.36
N VAL A 322 12.63 -4.34 -5.26
CA VAL A 322 14.10 -4.31 -5.38
C VAL A 322 14.59 -2.92 -5.80
N ARG A 323 13.96 -2.30 -6.82
CA ARG A 323 14.28 -0.93 -7.27
C ARG A 323 14.05 0.10 -6.18
N GLU A 324 12.95 -0.04 -5.47
CA GLU A 324 12.58 0.83 -4.35
C GLU A 324 13.35 0.52 -3.06
N GLN A 325 14.22 -0.49 -3.06
CA GLN A 325 15.02 -0.93 -1.90
C GLN A 325 14.17 -1.26 -0.66
N TYR A 326 13.05 -1.96 -0.87
CA TYR A 326 12.22 -2.53 0.17
C TYR A 326 12.36 -4.05 0.20
N ALA A 327 12.53 -4.59 1.40
CA ALA A 327 12.40 -6.02 1.64
C ALA A 327 10.93 -6.33 1.94
N TYR A 328 10.14 -6.61 0.91
CA TYR A 328 8.71 -6.87 1.13
C TYR A 328 8.48 -8.13 1.97
N VAL A 329 7.39 -8.14 2.73
CA VAL A 329 6.96 -9.26 3.57
C VAL A 329 5.55 -9.66 3.18
N GLY A 330 5.37 -10.91 2.75
CA GLY A 330 4.13 -11.37 2.13
C GLY A 330 3.84 -12.85 2.32
N ARG A 331 2.61 -13.26 1.97
CA ARG A 331 2.23 -14.68 1.84
C ARG A 331 2.10 -15.08 0.38
N TYR A 332 2.16 -16.38 0.13
CA TYR A 332 2.03 -16.97 -1.21
C TYR A 332 0.65 -17.60 -1.40
N PRO A 333 0.08 -17.54 -2.62
CA PRO A 333 -1.10 -18.33 -2.98
C PRO A 333 -0.84 -19.84 -2.84
N LYS A 334 -1.84 -20.59 -2.36
CA LYS A 334 -1.73 -22.05 -2.13
C LYS A 334 -1.35 -22.89 -3.36
N HIS A 335 -1.61 -22.39 -4.57
CA HIS A 335 -1.37 -23.10 -5.84
C HIS A 335 0.00 -22.81 -6.46
N TRP A 336 0.86 -22.02 -5.79
CA TRP A 336 2.19 -21.71 -6.33
C TRP A 336 3.16 -22.85 -6.10
N ILE A 337 3.95 -23.16 -7.13
CA ILE A 337 5.15 -24.00 -6.99
C ILE A 337 6.18 -23.17 -6.23
N MET A 338 6.55 -23.62 -5.03
CA MET A 338 7.44 -22.88 -4.13
C MET A 338 8.92 -23.32 -4.22
N ILE A 339 9.22 -24.33 -5.03
CA ILE A 339 10.57 -24.92 -5.16
C ILE A 339 11.08 -24.68 -6.57
N HIS A 340 12.21 -24.00 -6.69
CA HIS A 340 12.82 -23.65 -7.97
C HIS A 340 14.34 -23.79 -7.89
N ASP A 341 14.90 -24.59 -8.78
CA ASP A 341 16.36 -24.70 -8.93
C ASP A 341 16.97 -23.37 -9.41
N SER A 342 18.13 -23.01 -8.89
CA SER A 342 18.90 -21.91 -9.47
C SER A 342 19.37 -22.26 -10.88
N LEU A 343 19.13 -21.36 -11.83
CA LEU A 343 19.55 -21.54 -13.22
C LEU A 343 21.04 -21.18 -13.39
N PRO A 344 21.78 -21.89 -14.25
CA PRO A 344 23.16 -21.55 -14.56
C PRO A 344 23.25 -20.16 -15.22
N ALA A 345 24.39 -19.48 -15.03
CA ALA A 345 24.63 -18.15 -15.60
C ALA A 345 24.69 -18.16 -17.14
N THR A 346 25.04 -19.30 -17.72
CA THR A 346 25.08 -19.57 -19.17
C THR A 346 24.34 -20.86 -19.46
N GLU A 347 23.63 -20.91 -20.58
CA GLU A 347 22.96 -22.13 -21.05
C GLU A 347 23.97 -23.29 -21.19
N GLY A 348 23.59 -24.49 -20.72
CA GLY A 348 24.49 -25.65 -20.64
C GLY A 348 25.63 -25.55 -19.62
N GLY A 349 25.73 -24.44 -18.87
CA GLY A 349 26.76 -24.25 -17.84
C GLY A 349 26.52 -25.07 -16.58
N ARG A 350 27.55 -25.14 -15.73
CA ARG A 350 27.50 -25.83 -14.42
C ARG A 350 26.37 -25.28 -13.55
N LYS A 351 25.61 -26.18 -12.92
CA LYS A 351 24.48 -25.81 -12.03
C LYS A 351 25.01 -25.04 -10.81
N PRO A 352 24.42 -23.89 -10.44
CA PRO A 352 24.87 -23.15 -9.27
C PRO A 352 24.75 -23.94 -7.96
N GLY A 353 23.67 -24.72 -7.81
CA GLY A 353 23.39 -25.57 -6.65
C GLY A 353 22.28 -25.09 -5.73
N PRO A 354 22.20 -23.82 -5.31
CA PRO A 354 21.15 -23.38 -4.40
C PRO A 354 19.75 -23.61 -4.96
N ILE A 355 18.84 -24.03 -4.09
CA ILE A 355 17.44 -24.25 -4.41
C ILE A 355 16.63 -23.16 -3.71
N MET A 356 15.80 -22.44 -4.46
CA MET A 356 14.85 -21.52 -3.88
C MET A 356 13.67 -22.31 -3.32
N VAL A 357 13.43 -22.21 -2.01
CA VAL A 357 12.29 -22.80 -1.33
C VAL A 357 11.51 -21.69 -0.62
N ALA A 358 10.25 -21.51 -0.99
CA ALA A 358 9.35 -20.48 -0.46
C ALA A 358 9.98 -19.07 -0.45
N GLY A 359 10.63 -18.68 -1.55
CA GLY A 359 11.19 -17.34 -1.73
C GLY A 359 12.56 -17.09 -1.09
N ASP A 360 13.20 -18.11 -0.53
CA ASP A 360 14.55 -18.02 0.02
C ASP A 360 15.46 -19.15 -0.47
N PHE A 361 16.78 -18.97 -0.45
CA PHE A 361 17.72 -19.94 -1.03
C PHE A 361 18.32 -20.86 0.03
N TYR A 362 18.39 -22.14 -0.28
CA TYR A 362 18.93 -23.20 0.58
C TYR A 362 20.01 -24.01 -0.15
N CYS A 363 20.85 -24.68 0.63
CA CYS A 363 21.78 -25.70 0.15
C CYS A 363 21.04 -26.81 -0.63
N PRO A 364 21.61 -27.38 -1.71
CA PRO A 364 20.98 -28.49 -2.44
C PRO A 364 20.60 -29.71 -1.57
N ALA A 365 21.22 -29.88 -0.40
CA ALA A 365 20.82 -30.88 0.60
C ALA A 365 19.39 -30.69 1.16
N ILE A 366 18.72 -29.58 0.87
CA ILE A 366 17.33 -29.36 1.24
C ILE A 366 16.34 -30.26 0.48
N THR A 367 16.75 -30.85 -0.65
CA THR A 367 15.85 -31.50 -1.63
C THR A 367 14.86 -32.46 -0.99
N ASP A 368 15.32 -33.34 -0.09
CA ASP A 368 14.47 -34.37 0.54
C ASP A 368 13.41 -33.83 1.51
N ILE A 369 13.56 -32.56 1.94
CA ILE A 369 12.63 -31.90 2.88
C ILE A 369 12.01 -30.63 2.31
N ALA A 370 12.40 -30.18 1.12
CA ALA A 370 11.95 -28.94 0.50
C ALA A 370 10.43 -28.91 0.32
N GLU A 371 9.82 -30.02 -0.12
CA GLU A 371 8.37 -30.14 -0.32
C GLU A 371 7.55 -30.00 0.98
N LYS A 372 8.19 -30.25 2.13
CA LYS A 372 7.58 -30.11 3.46
C LYS A 372 7.63 -28.68 3.99
N VAL A 373 8.37 -27.79 3.33
CA VAL A 373 8.45 -26.37 3.69
C VAL A 373 7.15 -25.68 3.29
N THR A 374 6.38 -25.29 4.30
CA THR A 374 5.12 -24.57 4.12
C THR A 374 5.14 -23.27 4.92
N VAL A 375 4.37 -22.29 4.45
CA VAL A 375 4.18 -20.99 5.12
C VAL A 375 2.72 -20.87 5.60
N PRO A 376 2.28 -21.71 6.56
CA PRO A 376 0.89 -21.72 7.00
C PRO A 376 0.57 -20.44 7.80
N PRO A 377 -0.68 -19.95 7.76
CA PRO A 377 -1.16 -18.97 8.73
C PRO A 377 -1.07 -19.50 10.17
N GLY A 378 -0.73 -18.64 11.15
CA GLY A 378 -0.66 -19.02 12.56
C GLY A 378 -1.97 -19.64 13.07
N ARG A 379 -3.11 -19.08 12.65
CA ARG A 379 -4.45 -19.62 12.94
C ARG A 379 -4.68 -21.05 12.46
N GLU A 380 -4.10 -21.44 11.32
CA GLU A 380 -4.28 -22.80 10.76
C GLU A 380 -3.48 -23.81 11.60
N MET A 381 -2.28 -23.43 12.05
CA MET A 381 -1.49 -24.25 12.98
C MET A 381 -2.16 -24.37 14.35
N LEU A 382 -2.73 -23.29 14.87
CA LEU A 382 -3.47 -23.31 16.14
C LEU A 382 -4.74 -24.18 16.07
N ALA A 383 -5.44 -24.18 14.93
CA ALA A 383 -6.65 -24.97 14.73
C ALA A 383 -6.38 -26.47 14.50
N SER A 384 -5.12 -26.86 14.28
CA SER A 384 -4.73 -28.25 14.12
C SER A 384 -4.89 -29.01 15.44
N LYS A 385 -5.15 -30.33 15.38
CA LYS A 385 -5.28 -31.20 16.56
C LYS A 385 -4.27 -32.34 16.48
N PRO A 386 -3.20 -32.34 17.30
CA PRO A 386 -2.77 -31.26 18.21
C PRO A 386 -2.31 -29.99 17.46
N PRO A 387 -2.14 -28.85 18.16
CA PRO A 387 -1.60 -27.63 17.54
C PRO A 387 -0.25 -27.89 16.86
N GLY A 388 -0.10 -27.45 15.61
CA GLY A 388 1.04 -27.79 14.76
C GLY A 388 2.35 -27.06 15.07
N PHE A 389 2.47 -26.36 16.20
CA PHE A 389 3.64 -25.52 16.51
C PHE A 389 4.92 -26.33 16.69
N ALA A 390 4.86 -27.45 17.43
CA ALA A 390 6.04 -28.31 17.61
C ALA A 390 6.49 -28.96 16.30
N ASP A 391 5.55 -29.38 15.44
CA ASP A 391 5.87 -29.95 14.12
C ASP A 391 6.52 -28.91 13.21
N HIS A 392 5.98 -27.70 13.22
CA HIS A 392 6.53 -26.57 12.49
C HIS A 392 7.94 -26.23 12.97
N ASP A 393 8.16 -26.17 14.28
CA ASP A 393 9.46 -25.85 14.86
C ASP A 393 10.50 -26.95 14.56
N ARG A 394 10.16 -28.24 14.71
CA ARG A 394 11.02 -29.37 14.33
C ARG A 394 11.41 -29.34 12.86
N ARG A 395 10.50 -28.90 11.99
CA ARG A 395 10.84 -28.69 10.57
C ARG A 395 11.84 -27.54 10.43
N LEU A 396 11.62 -26.40 11.10
CA LEU A 396 12.55 -25.28 11.05
C LEU A 396 13.97 -25.67 11.53
N GLN A 397 14.07 -26.49 12.57
CA GLN A 397 15.36 -27.03 13.06
C GLN A 397 16.12 -27.80 11.98
N ARG A 398 15.40 -28.48 11.06
CA ARG A 398 16.01 -29.22 9.95
C ARG A 398 16.31 -28.33 8.74
N THR A 399 15.50 -27.32 8.47
CA THR A 399 15.59 -26.53 7.24
C THR A 399 16.46 -25.29 7.38
N LEU A 400 16.40 -24.58 8.51
CA LEU A 400 17.11 -23.31 8.70
C LEU A 400 18.63 -23.43 8.73
N PRO A 401 19.26 -24.52 9.22
CA PRO A 401 20.71 -24.71 9.07
C PRO A 401 21.17 -24.74 7.62
N LEU A 402 20.30 -25.20 6.70
CA LEU A 402 20.56 -25.26 5.27
C LEU A 402 20.33 -23.94 4.53
N LEU A 403 19.79 -22.91 5.20
CA LEU A 403 19.52 -21.60 4.62
C LEU A 403 20.83 -20.94 4.19
N MET A 404 20.94 -20.56 2.92
CA MET A 404 22.09 -19.85 2.38
C MET A 404 22.23 -18.47 3.03
N GLY A 405 23.46 -18.12 3.40
CA GLY A 405 23.78 -16.75 3.75
C GLY A 405 23.79 -15.84 2.51
N ARG A 406 23.80 -14.53 2.73
CA ARG A 406 23.79 -13.50 1.69
C ARG A 406 24.97 -12.58 1.92
N ASN A 407 25.84 -12.45 0.92
CA ASN A 407 26.98 -11.53 0.98
C ASN A 407 26.64 -10.16 0.36
N SER A 408 25.55 -10.09 -0.40
CA SER A 408 25.07 -8.85 -1.01
C SER A 408 23.55 -8.75 -1.00
N ARG A 409 23.06 -7.51 -1.12
CA ARG A 409 21.65 -7.25 -1.41
C ARG A 409 21.33 -7.64 -2.85
N PRO A 410 20.07 -7.97 -3.17
CA PRO A 410 19.67 -8.16 -4.55
C PRO A 410 19.90 -6.87 -5.34
N VAL A 411 20.50 -6.99 -6.51
CA VAL A 411 20.80 -5.87 -7.41
C VAL A 411 20.43 -6.24 -8.84
N HIS A 412 20.04 -5.25 -9.63
CA HIS A 412 19.90 -5.43 -11.07
C HIS A 412 21.29 -5.50 -11.71
N GLY A 413 21.46 -6.41 -12.67
CA GLY A 413 22.65 -6.44 -13.50
C GLY A 413 22.72 -7.66 -14.40
N VAL A 414 23.79 -7.73 -15.18
CA VAL A 414 24.08 -8.88 -16.05
C VAL A 414 24.84 -9.97 -15.29
N MET A 415 24.61 -11.23 -15.69
CA MET A 415 25.28 -12.42 -15.11
C MET A 415 26.62 -12.75 -15.78
N GLN A 416 26.93 -12.16 -16.94
CA GLN A 416 28.18 -12.42 -17.67
C GLN A 416 29.41 -11.92 -16.90
N ARG A 417 30.50 -12.70 -16.99
CA ARG A 417 31.86 -12.29 -16.60
C ARG A 417 32.60 -11.82 -17.86
N GLY A 418 33.34 -10.70 -17.77
CA GLY A 418 34.16 -10.14 -18.86
C GLY A 418 33.72 -8.75 -19.33
N GLN A 419 34.54 -8.10 -20.17
CA GLN A 419 34.21 -6.81 -20.77
C GLN A 419 33.00 -6.95 -21.72
N PRO A 420 32.09 -5.97 -21.75
CA PRO A 420 31.04 -5.92 -22.78
C PRO A 420 31.69 -5.89 -24.16
N SER A 421 31.32 -6.81 -25.05
CA SER A 421 31.71 -6.71 -26.46
C SER A 421 30.57 -6.12 -27.27
N ASP A 422 30.87 -5.20 -28.19
CA ASP A 422 29.87 -4.59 -29.09
C ASP A 422 29.28 -5.59 -30.11
N ILE A 423 29.87 -6.78 -30.19
CA ILE A 423 29.54 -7.82 -31.17
C ILE A 423 28.49 -8.81 -30.62
N ARG A 424 28.35 -8.94 -29.30
CA ARG A 424 27.39 -9.87 -28.70
C ARG A 424 26.11 -9.15 -28.26
N PRO A 425 24.93 -9.77 -28.43
CA PRO A 425 23.69 -9.24 -27.86
C PRO A 425 23.89 -9.03 -26.36
N LYS A 426 23.54 -7.84 -25.86
CA LYS A 426 23.59 -7.56 -24.42
C LYS A 426 22.70 -8.57 -23.70
N ALA A 427 23.29 -9.33 -22.78
CA ALA A 427 22.55 -10.25 -21.93
C ALA A 427 21.44 -9.48 -21.18
N PRO A 428 20.25 -10.07 -20.97
CA PRO A 428 19.18 -9.40 -20.28
C PRO A 428 19.62 -9.05 -18.86
N GLU A 429 19.25 -7.85 -18.42
CA GLU A 429 19.41 -7.44 -17.03
C GLU A 429 18.46 -8.25 -16.16
N LEU A 430 19.00 -8.88 -15.11
CA LEU A 430 18.27 -9.72 -14.18
C LEU A 430 18.52 -9.23 -12.76
N VAL A 431 17.66 -9.60 -11.82
CA VAL A 431 17.97 -9.47 -10.40
C VAL A 431 18.94 -10.58 -10.01
N LYS A 432 20.07 -10.23 -9.42
CA LYS A 432 21.08 -11.17 -8.93
C LYS A 432 21.40 -10.94 -7.46
N THR A 433 21.80 -11.99 -6.77
CA THR A 433 22.23 -11.94 -5.36
C THR A 433 23.42 -12.85 -5.13
N GLN A 434 24.32 -12.46 -4.23
CA GLN A 434 25.45 -13.28 -3.82
C GLN A 434 25.08 -14.11 -2.59
N LEU A 435 25.14 -15.42 -2.74
CA LEU A 435 24.84 -16.41 -1.71
C LEU A 435 26.12 -17.02 -1.18
N VAL A 436 26.09 -17.49 0.06
CA VAL A 436 27.23 -18.14 0.72
C VAL A 436 26.78 -19.48 1.28
N CYS A 437 27.65 -20.48 1.10
CA CYS A 437 27.44 -21.83 1.58
C CYS A 437 27.22 -21.86 3.11
N PRO A 438 26.18 -22.54 3.62
CA PRO A 438 25.95 -22.68 5.06
C PRO A 438 27.11 -23.34 5.81
N ALA A 439 27.82 -24.26 5.15
CA ALA A 439 29.01 -24.91 5.73
C ALA A 439 30.18 -23.92 5.86
N ALA A 440 30.38 -23.04 4.87
CA ALA A 440 31.36 -21.94 4.96
C ALA A 440 30.98 -20.91 6.02
N PHE A 441 29.68 -20.75 6.31
CA PHE A 441 29.16 -19.96 7.42
C PHE A 441 29.22 -20.66 8.78
N GLY A 442 29.65 -21.92 8.81
CA GLY A 442 29.78 -22.75 9.99
C GLY A 442 28.47 -23.22 10.63
N ARG A 443 27.38 -23.30 9.86
CA ARG A 443 26.05 -23.74 10.36
C ARG A 443 25.82 -25.23 10.25
N VAL A 444 26.59 -25.90 9.40
CA VAL A 444 26.50 -27.33 9.12
C VAL A 444 27.91 -27.88 8.89
N ARG A 445 28.14 -29.15 9.22
CA ARG A 445 29.35 -29.87 8.83
C ARG A 445 29.11 -30.51 7.47
N CYS A 446 30.00 -30.34 6.51
CA CYS A 446 29.85 -30.91 5.17
C CYS A 446 31.19 -31.47 4.67
N PRO A 447 31.27 -32.75 4.25
CA PRO A 447 32.51 -33.34 3.76
C PRO A 447 33.03 -32.68 2.47
N LEU A 448 32.14 -32.04 1.69
CA LEU A 448 32.54 -31.24 0.52
C LEU A 448 33.16 -29.89 0.90
N ARG A 449 33.20 -29.56 2.19
CA ARG A 449 33.87 -28.39 2.80
C ARG A 449 34.65 -28.85 4.03
N PRO A 450 35.86 -29.41 3.85
CA PRO A 450 36.62 -30.03 4.95
C PRO A 450 36.78 -29.12 6.17
N GLU A 451 37.02 -27.83 5.97
CA GLU A 451 37.13 -26.80 7.02
C GLU A 451 35.90 -26.74 7.95
N SER A 452 34.72 -27.13 7.46
CA SER A 452 33.48 -27.14 8.26
C SER A 452 33.33 -28.37 9.16
N MET A 453 34.14 -29.41 8.96
CA MET A 453 34.07 -30.64 9.74
C MET A 453 34.62 -30.47 11.16
N ASP A 454 35.56 -29.54 11.34
CA ASP A 454 36.23 -29.27 12.62
C ASP A 454 35.42 -28.35 13.55
N ILE A 455 34.23 -27.93 13.14
CA ILE A 455 33.38 -27.03 13.91
C ILE A 455 32.89 -27.73 15.19
N HIS A 456 33.09 -27.09 16.34
CA HIS A 456 32.60 -27.54 17.63
C HIS A 456 31.15 -27.13 17.89
N GLY A 457 30.40 -27.93 18.66
CA GLY A 457 29.00 -27.67 19.03
C GLY A 457 27.99 -28.60 18.33
N ASP A 458 26.71 -28.40 18.63
CA ASP A 458 25.60 -29.19 18.07
C ASP A 458 25.14 -28.61 16.72
N VAL A 459 25.96 -28.82 15.67
CA VAL A 459 25.66 -28.47 14.28
C VAL A 459 25.40 -29.73 13.45
N PRO A 460 24.38 -29.75 12.57
CA PRO A 460 24.05 -30.93 11.79
C PRO A 460 25.14 -31.25 10.75
N THR A 461 25.41 -32.54 10.56
CA THR A 461 26.29 -33.05 9.52
C THR A 461 25.49 -33.38 8.27
N LEU A 462 25.93 -32.92 7.11
CA LEU A 462 25.35 -33.22 5.81
C LEU A 462 26.04 -34.43 5.18
N GLU A 463 25.25 -35.27 4.52
CA GLU A 463 25.72 -36.44 3.78
C GLU A 463 25.35 -36.30 2.29
N PRO A 464 26.00 -35.39 1.55
CA PRO A 464 25.71 -35.19 0.14
C PRO A 464 26.04 -36.45 -0.66
N THR A 465 25.13 -36.87 -1.52
CA THR A 465 25.29 -38.02 -2.43
C THR A 465 26.01 -37.66 -3.74
N TRP A 466 26.54 -36.44 -3.82
CA TRP A 466 27.21 -35.87 -4.99
C TRP A 466 28.61 -35.36 -4.65
N THR A 467 29.39 -35.10 -5.69
CA THR A 467 30.75 -34.56 -5.60
C THR A 467 30.78 -33.03 -5.69
N ALA A 468 31.85 -32.41 -5.21
CA ALA A 468 31.95 -30.94 -5.14
C ALA A 468 31.85 -30.26 -6.51
N ASP A 469 32.28 -30.92 -7.59
CA ASP A 469 32.24 -30.46 -8.98
C ASP A 469 30.82 -30.41 -9.57
N GLN A 470 29.83 -31.06 -8.97
CA GLN A 470 28.45 -31.03 -9.48
C GLN A 470 27.79 -29.65 -9.34
N TYR A 471 28.06 -28.93 -8.24
CA TYR A 471 27.43 -27.64 -7.94
C TYR A 471 28.45 -26.55 -7.64
N SER A 472 28.30 -25.37 -8.25
CA SER A 472 29.23 -24.26 -8.04
C SER A 472 29.32 -23.80 -6.58
N CYS A 473 28.24 -23.90 -5.79
CA CYS A 473 28.25 -23.55 -4.36
C CYS A 473 29.06 -24.51 -3.47
N CYS A 474 29.28 -25.75 -3.92
CA CYS A 474 30.10 -26.73 -3.21
C CYS A 474 31.60 -26.48 -3.43
N ASP A 475 31.96 -25.80 -4.51
CA ASP A 475 33.35 -25.51 -4.90
C ASP A 475 33.78 -24.10 -4.45
N SER A 476 32.94 -23.08 -4.61
CA SER A 476 33.21 -21.71 -4.14
C SER A 476 32.41 -21.30 -2.89
N PRO A 477 33.03 -20.69 -1.85
CA PRO A 477 32.35 -20.40 -0.58
C PRO A 477 31.18 -19.43 -0.76
N ALA A 478 31.27 -18.54 -1.75
CA ALA A 478 30.21 -17.66 -2.20
C ALA A 478 30.02 -17.72 -3.71
N ILE A 479 28.78 -17.63 -4.17
CA ILE A 479 28.41 -17.62 -5.59
C ILE A 479 27.35 -16.56 -5.88
N THR A 480 27.29 -16.10 -7.13
CA THR A 480 26.23 -15.19 -7.59
C THR A 480 25.18 -16.00 -8.33
N VAL A 481 23.91 -15.83 -7.95
CA VAL A 481 22.77 -16.43 -8.65
C VAL A 481 21.90 -15.32 -9.27
N GLY A 482 21.48 -15.54 -10.50
CA GLY A 482 20.47 -14.73 -11.18
C GLY A 482 19.10 -15.35 -10.94
N LEU A 483 18.07 -14.52 -10.75
CA LEU A 483 16.71 -14.97 -10.51
C LEU A 483 15.92 -15.00 -11.82
N SER A 484 15.27 -16.13 -12.10
CA SER A 484 14.24 -16.19 -13.13
C SER A 484 13.04 -15.29 -12.76
N PRO A 485 12.15 -14.96 -13.70
CA PRO A 485 10.94 -14.19 -13.39
C PRO A 485 10.06 -14.82 -12.30
N ASP A 486 9.96 -16.15 -12.25
CA ASP A 486 9.21 -16.86 -11.22
C ASP A 486 9.92 -16.85 -9.87
N GLN A 487 11.24 -17.05 -9.85
CA GLN A 487 12.05 -16.92 -8.64
C GLN A 487 11.96 -15.50 -8.07
N LEU A 488 12.12 -14.48 -8.90
CA LEU A 488 12.01 -13.08 -8.49
C LEU A 488 10.62 -12.78 -7.92
N ARG A 489 9.57 -13.28 -8.57
CA ARG A 489 8.20 -13.09 -8.10
C ARG A 489 7.98 -13.64 -6.69
N MET A 490 8.68 -14.69 -6.27
CA MET A 490 8.53 -15.24 -4.91
C MET A 490 9.57 -14.74 -3.92
N ALA A 491 10.70 -14.22 -4.39
CA ALA A 491 11.84 -13.91 -3.54
C ALA A 491 11.48 -12.91 -2.43
N GLN A 492 11.81 -13.24 -1.18
CA GLN A 492 11.69 -12.33 -0.04
C GLN A 492 13.07 -12.10 0.57
N PHE A 493 13.58 -10.88 0.39
CA PHE A 493 14.95 -10.52 0.75
C PHE A 493 15.11 -10.02 2.20
N GLY A 494 14.04 -10.04 2.99
CA GLY A 494 14.05 -9.68 4.41
C GLY A 494 14.00 -10.92 5.30
N LEU A 495 12.85 -11.07 5.96
CA LEU A 495 12.54 -12.22 6.82
C LEU A 495 12.35 -13.48 5.98
N THR A 496 12.86 -14.62 6.45
CA THR A 496 12.75 -15.90 5.74
C THR A 496 11.32 -16.43 5.80
N PRO A 497 10.61 -16.60 4.67
CA PRO A 497 9.24 -17.05 4.69
C PRO A 497 9.09 -18.41 5.34
N GLY A 498 8.07 -18.53 6.20
CA GLY A 498 7.83 -19.75 6.99
C GLY A 498 8.61 -19.82 8.30
N SER A 499 9.56 -18.93 8.57
CA SER A 499 10.16 -18.79 9.90
C SER A 499 9.19 -18.18 10.92
N TRP A 500 9.44 -18.39 12.21
CA TRP A 500 8.67 -17.75 13.28
C TRP A 500 8.74 -16.23 13.21
N GLU A 501 9.91 -15.66 12.90
CA GLU A 501 10.09 -14.22 12.78
C GLU A 501 9.23 -13.64 11.65
N HIS A 502 9.25 -14.26 10.47
CA HIS A 502 8.40 -13.86 9.35
C HIS A 502 6.93 -13.94 9.72
N MET A 503 6.48 -15.07 10.28
CA MET A 503 5.07 -15.30 10.59
C MET A 503 4.53 -14.32 11.63
N VAL A 504 5.25 -14.17 12.75
CA VAL A 504 4.82 -13.29 13.86
C VAL A 504 4.84 -11.83 13.42
N TYR A 505 5.87 -11.40 12.70
CA TYR A 505 5.95 -10.04 12.17
C TYR A 505 4.83 -9.74 11.17
N PHE A 506 4.64 -10.61 10.17
CA PHE A 506 3.61 -10.43 9.13
C PHE A 506 2.22 -10.28 9.74
N GLU A 507 1.86 -11.12 10.71
CA GLU A 507 0.55 -11.06 11.35
C GLU A 507 0.37 -9.81 12.23
N ALA A 508 1.43 -9.36 12.92
CA ALA A 508 1.39 -8.13 13.68
C ALA A 508 1.21 -6.90 12.76
N ALA A 509 2.00 -6.82 11.69
CA ALA A 509 1.95 -5.75 10.71
C ALA A 509 0.59 -5.69 9.99
N ARG A 510 0.04 -6.84 9.58
CA ARG A 510 -1.30 -6.89 8.94
C ARG A 510 -2.42 -6.45 9.86
N ALA A 511 -2.39 -6.87 11.12
CA ALA A 511 -3.41 -6.48 12.09
C ALA A 511 -3.46 -4.95 12.27
N LEU A 512 -2.32 -4.25 12.19
CA LEU A 512 -2.28 -2.79 12.24
C LEU A 512 -3.02 -2.13 11.07
N THR A 513 -2.84 -2.64 9.86
CA THR A 513 -3.48 -2.06 8.68
C THR A 513 -4.97 -2.35 8.61
N GLU A 514 -5.39 -3.55 8.98
CA GLU A 514 -6.80 -3.87 9.15
C GLU A 514 -7.46 -2.93 10.17
N GLN A 515 -6.76 -2.64 11.27
CA GLN A 515 -7.21 -1.65 12.25
C GLN A 515 -7.28 -0.23 11.63
N ARG A 516 -6.31 0.18 10.80
CA ARG A 516 -6.32 1.51 10.15
C ARG A 516 -7.53 1.67 9.23
N PHE A 517 -7.82 0.67 8.40
CA PHE A 517 -9.01 0.73 7.55
C PHE A 517 -10.31 0.63 8.32
N SER A 518 -10.33 -0.11 9.42
CA SER A 518 -11.48 -0.12 10.34
C SER A 518 -11.76 1.28 10.90
N ILE A 519 -10.71 2.01 11.32
CA ILE A 519 -10.82 3.41 11.77
C ILE A 519 -11.25 4.32 10.62
N LEU A 520 -10.62 4.21 9.46
CA LEU A 520 -10.93 5.03 8.28
C LEU A 520 -12.39 4.88 7.83
N LYS A 521 -12.96 3.68 7.94
CA LYS A 521 -14.35 3.38 7.59
C LYS A 521 -15.31 3.46 8.77
N SER A 522 -14.82 3.84 9.95
CA SER A 522 -15.64 3.90 11.14
C SER A 522 -16.61 5.07 11.07
N ARG A 523 -17.90 4.79 11.27
CA ARG A 523 -18.93 5.82 11.45
C ARG A 523 -18.63 6.73 12.64
N SER A 524 -17.94 6.24 13.66
CA SER A 524 -17.62 7.02 14.86
C SER A 524 -16.39 7.92 14.69
N VAL A 525 -15.53 7.67 13.70
CA VAL A 525 -14.28 8.43 13.50
C VAL A 525 -14.41 9.38 12.32
N THR A 526 -14.63 8.85 11.12
CA THR A 526 -14.68 9.65 9.88
C THR A 526 -16.10 9.89 9.39
N GLY A 527 -17.07 9.12 9.88
CA GLY A 527 -18.44 9.11 9.33
C GLY A 527 -18.53 8.51 7.93
N LEU A 528 -17.44 7.97 7.39
CA LEU A 528 -17.31 7.58 5.99
C LEU A 528 -17.19 6.05 5.83
N SER A 529 -18.30 5.33 5.87
CA SER A 529 -18.30 3.89 5.56
C SER A 529 -18.33 3.61 4.06
N ASP A 530 -19.07 4.45 3.33
CA ASP A 530 -19.42 4.31 1.91
C ASP A 530 -19.49 5.71 1.28
N LEU A 531 -19.41 5.80 -0.06
CA LEU A 531 -19.58 7.04 -0.83
C LEU A 531 -20.84 6.98 -1.73
N THR A 532 -21.85 6.22 -1.29
CA THR A 532 -23.12 6.08 -2.02
C THR A 532 -23.88 7.41 -2.13
N SER A 533 -23.68 8.31 -1.17
CA SER A 533 -24.10 9.71 -1.21
C SER A 533 -22.91 10.65 -1.39
N GLY A 534 -23.05 11.71 -2.18
CA GLY A 534 -22.04 12.76 -2.32
C GLY A 534 -21.58 13.01 -3.76
N PRO A 535 -20.39 13.61 -3.95
CA PRO A 535 -19.89 14.01 -5.26
C PRO A 535 -19.72 12.79 -6.19
N ARG A 536 -19.94 13.00 -7.49
CA ARG A 536 -19.82 11.95 -8.51
C ARG A 536 -18.57 12.06 -9.38
N ARG A 537 -17.90 13.22 -9.34
CA ARG A 537 -16.66 13.50 -10.08
C ARG A 537 -15.44 13.07 -9.26
N GLN A 538 -14.42 12.56 -9.95
CA GLN A 538 -13.22 11.99 -9.32
C GLN A 538 -12.48 12.97 -8.39
N PRO A 539 -12.28 14.26 -8.74
CA PRO A 539 -11.53 15.18 -7.87
C PRO A 539 -12.10 15.30 -6.46
N MET A 540 -13.40 15.56 -6.36
CA MET A 540 -14.06 15.70 -5.06
C MET A 540 -14.12 14.39 -4.29
N ILE A 541 -14.18 13.25 -4.97
CA ILE A 541 -14.12 11.94 -4.32
C ILE A 541 -12.73 11.69 -3.72
N ALA A 542 -11.67 11.93 -4.49
CA ALA A 542 -10.30 11.75 -4.02
C ALA A 542 -9.95 12.72 -2.88
N ILE A 543 -10.37 13.99 -2.98
CA ILE A 543 -10.24 14.96 -1.88
C ILE A 543 -11.00 14.49 -0.64
N THR A 544 -12.23 14.00 -0.79
CA THR A 544 -13.02 13.47 0.34
C THR A 544 -12.32 12.30 1.04
N LEU A 545 -11.76 11.36 0.26
CA LEU A 545 -11.01 10.23 0.82
C LEU A 545 -9.72 10.69 1.50
N ALA A 546 -9.00 11.65 0.93
CA ALA A 546 -7.82 12.24 1.55
C ALA A 546 -8.16 12.90 2.90
N LEU A 547 -9.26 13.65 2.98
CA LEU A 547 -9.73 14.26 4.23
C LEU A 547 -10.20 13.21 5.26
N ALA A 548 -10.77 12.10 4.83
CA ALA A 548 -11.06 10.98 5.73
C ALA A 548 -9.78 10.36 6.31
N VAL A 549 -8.72 10.24 5.48
CA VAL A 549 -7.39 9.82 5.93
C VAL A 549 -6.77 10.81 6.91
N VAL A 550 -6.91 12.11 6.66
CA VAL A 550 -6.50 13.17 7.60
C VAL A 550 -7.11 12.94 8.98
N VAL A 551 -8.44 12.75 9.06
CA VAL A 551 -9.13 12.54 10.34
C VAL A 551 -8.69 11.23 11.00
N ALA A 552 -8.50 10.16 10.23
CA ALA A 552 -7.99 8.89 10.75
C ALA A 552 -6.57 9.04 11.34
N ASN A 553 -5.69 9.83 10.70
CA ASN A 553 -4.35 10.12 11.18
C ASN A 553 -4.35 10.96 12.46
N LEU A 554 -5.16 12.02 12.53
CA LEU A 554 -5.31 12.83 13.75
C LEU A 554 -5.79 11.97 14.92
N SER A 555 -6.79 11.12 14.70
CA SER A 555 -7.29 10.18 15.70
C SER A 555 -6.21 9.18 16.13
N ALA A 556 -5.43 8.64 15.19
CA ALA A 556 -4.35 7.71 15.47
C ALA A 556 -3.23 8.33 16.32
N GLN A 557 -2.81 9.56 16.01
CA GLN A 557 -1.77 10.29 16.73
C GLN A 557 -2.21 10.65 18.15
N ARG A 558 -3.45 11.15 18.33
CA ARG A 558 -4.02 11.41 19.67
C ARG A 558 -4.10 10.15 20.51
N SER A 559 -4.66 9.09 19.92
CA SER A 559 -4.77 7.79 20.59
C SER A 559 -3.40 7.21 20.98
N HIS A 560 -2.35 7.51 20.20
CA HIS A 560 -1.00 7.08 20.52
C HIS A 560 -0.40 7.92 21.65
N ALA A 561 -0.55 9.24 21.62
CA ALA A 561 -0.08 10.15 22.66
C ALA A 561 -0.72 9.87 24.03
N GLU A 562 -1.99 9.47 24.07
CA GLU A 562 -2.72 9.14 25.30
C GLU A 562 -2.38 7.73 25.86
N ARG A 563 -1.75 6.86 25.06
CA ARG A 563 -1.50 5.47 25.46
C ARG A 563 -0.27 5.36 26.36
N ARG A 564 -0.42 4.64 27.47
CA ARG A 564 0.71 4.14 28.24
C ARG A 564 1.56 3.18 27.38
N PRO A 565 2.89 3.16 27.54
CA PRO A 565 3.77 2.20 26.86
C PRO A 565 3.27 0.76 27.06
N ARG A 566 2.91 0.09 25.97
CA ARG A 566 2.54 -1.34 26.00
C ARG A 566 3.75 -2.16 25.56
N GLY A 567 3.94 -3.32 26.18
CA GLY A 567 4.93 -4.28 25.70
C GLY A 567 4.60 -4.75 24.28
N GLU A 568 5.62 -4.83 23.43
CA GLU A 568 5.47 -5.08 21.99
C GLU A 568 4.82 -6.43 21.66
N SER A 569 3.91 -6.40 20.67
CA SER A 569 3.09 -7.57 20.32
C SER A 569 3.93 -8.76 19.84
N ILE A 570 5.01 -8.48 19.09
CA ILE A 570 5.93 -9.48 18.57
C ILE A 570 6.67 -10.17 19.73
N ASN A 571 7.22 -9.39 20.67
CA ASN A 571 7.90 -9.94 21.85
C ASN A 571 6.97 -10.73 22.77
N ARG A 572 5.69 -10.34 22.86
CA ARG A 572 4.67 -11.12 23.58
C ARG A 572 4.36 -12.44 22.87
N ARG A 573 4.13 -12.41 21.56
CA ARG A 573 3.84 -13.60 20.75
C ARG A 573 5.00 -14.60 20.74
N MET A 574 6.24 -14.13 20.62
CA MET A 574 7.42 -15.01 20.71
C MET A 574 7.54 -15.68 22.09
N ARG A 575 7.22 -14.98 23.18
CA ARG A 575 7.19 -15.56 24.54
C ARG A 575 6.06 -16.57 24.73
N GLN A 576 4.88 -16.29 24.18
CA GLN A 576 3.77 -17.25 24.16
C GLN A 576 4.15 -18.52 23.40
N LEU A 577 4.75 -18.38 22.22
CA LEU A 577 5.25 -19.50 21.45
C LEU A 577 6.30 -20.32 22.23
N GLN A 578 7.24 -19.67 22.92
CA GLN A 578 8.21 -20.36 23.76
C GLN A 578 7.54 -21.16 24.88
N ALA A 579 6.52 -20.59 25.53
CA ALA A 579 5.76 -21.28 26.57
C ALA A 579 5.01 -22.50 26.01
N ASP A 580 4.41 -22.36 24.82
CA ASP A 580 3.70 -23.45 24.14
C ASP A 580 4.64 -24.57 23.68
N LEU A 581 5.86 -24.24 23.24
CA LEU A 581 6.87 -25.23 22.84
C LEU A 581 7.54 -25.92 24.03
N GLY A 582 7.63 -25.24 25.18
CA GLY A 582 8.40 -25.69 26.35
C GLY A 582 9.93 -25.49 26.22
N TYR A 583 10.39 -24.87 25.14
CA TYR A 583 11.80 -24.58 24.86
C TYR A 583 11.92 -23.36 23.91
N PRO A 584 13.11 -22.73 23.79
CA PRO A 584 13.29 -21.56 22.91
C PRO A 584 12.93 -21.87 21.44
N PRO A 585 12.08 -21.06 20.78
CA PRO A 585 11.71 -21.28 19.38
C PRO A 585 12.91 -21.19 18.44
N THR A 586 12.92 -22.00 17.40
CA THR A 586 14.00 -22.02 16.41
C THR A 586 14.08 -20.68 15.68
N ARG A 587 15.27 -20.08 15.65
CA ARG A 587 15.51 -18.76 15.05
C ARG A 587 16.16 -18.88 13.68
N THR A 588 15.85 -17.93 12.81
CA THR A 588 16.56 -17.77 11.54
C THR A 588 18.03 -17.41 11.84
N PRO A 589 19.03 -18.16 11.32
CA PRO A 589 20.43 -17.87 11.62
C PRO A 589 20.87 -16.54 11.00
N PRO A 590 21.90 -15.87 11.57
CA PRO A 590 22.45 -14.63 11.01
C PRO A 590 22.86 -14.82 9.56
N ARG A 591 22.39 -13.97 8.64
CA ARG A 591 22.52 -14.22 7.19
C ARG A 591 23.73 -13.56 6.53
N THR A 592 24.36 -12.60 7.18
CA THR A 592 25.47 -11.77 6.67
C THR A 592 26.58 -11.77 7.69
#